data_AF-L5L0L9-F1
#
_entry.id   AF-L5L0L9-F1
#
_cell.length_a   1.000
_cell.length_b   1.000
_cell.length_c   1.000
_cell.angle_alpha   90.00
_cell.angle_beta   90.00
_cell.angle_gamma   90.00
#
_symmetry.space_group_name_H-M   'P 1'
#
loop_
_entity.id
_entity.type
_entity.pdbx_description
1 polymer ?
#
loop_
_entity_poly.entity_id
_entity_poly.type
_entity_poly.pdbx_seq_one_letter_code
_entity_poly.pdbx_strand_id
1 'polypeptide(L)'
;MGVMRSRREESTESSGKICSRTEQPEALMKRVDTDSRRGVRLLVDEGYEDRILMAHDIHTKHRLMKYGGHGYSHILTNVVPKMLLRGITENALDKILIENPKQWLTFK
;
A
#
# COMPACT_ATOMS: atom_id res chain seq x y z
N MET A 1 29.04 59.40 -26.49
CA MET A 1 28.87 60.44 -25.46
C MET A 1 28.14 59.81 -24.28
N GLY A 2 28.84 59.59 -23.17
CA GLY A 2 28.22 59.10 -21.94
C GLY A 2 27.80 60.24 -21.02
N VAL A 3 26.88 59.97 -20.11
CA VAL A 3 26.87 60.55 -18.76
C VAL A 3 26.30 59.49 -17.80
N MET A 4 27.18 59.00 -16.92
CA MET A 4 26.85 58.38 -15.64
C MET A 4 26.28 59.42 -14.67
N ARG A 5 25.33 59.00 -13.82
CA ARG A 5 25.15 59.32 -12.37
C ARG A 5 23.67 59.06 -12.02
N SER A 6 23.26 58.58 -10.86
CA SER A 6 23.90 57.99 -9.69
C SER A 6 22.75 57.45 -8.83
N ARG A 7 22.83 56.17 -8.42
CA ARG A 7 22.63 55.70 -7.04
C ARG A 7 21.43 56.25 -6.24
N ARG A 8 20.46 55.37 -5.96
CA ARG A 8 19.95 55.20 -4.59
C ARG A 8 19.98 53.72 -4.23
N GLU A 9 20.80 53.45 -3.23
CA GLU A 9 20.88 52.21 -2.47
C GLU A 9 19.64 52.12 -1.60
N GLU A 10 19.08 50.92 -1.46
CA GLU A 10 18.65 50.46 -0.14
C GLU A 10 18.75 48.94 -0.08
N SER A 11 19.80 48.52 0.62
CA SER A 11 20.08 47.21 1.12
C SER A 11 19.19 46.89 2.31
N THR A 12 18.51 45.74 2.28
CA THR A 12 18.33 44.95 3.50
C THR A 12 18.72 43.51 3.21
N GLU A 13 19.95 43.23 3.59
CA GLU A 13 20.53 41.93 3.86
C GLU A 13 19.58 41.07 4.72
N SER A 14 19.34 39.85 4.30
CA SER A 14 18.87 38.77 5.17
C SER A 14 19.38 37.43 4.64
N SER A 15 20.67 37.24 4.86
CA SER A 15 21.32 36.02 5.30
C SER A 15 20.53 34.71 5.16
N GLY A 16 20.97 33.85 4.25
CA GLY A 16 20.48 32.48 4.12
C GLY A 16 21.44 31.62 3.33
N LYS A 17 22.52 31.17 4.01
CA LYS A 17 23.57 30.29 3.50
C LYS A 17 23.00 29.16 2.62
N ILE A 18 23.53 29.01 1.40
CA ILE A 18 23.44 27.78 0.61
C ILE A 18 24.23 26.72 1.38
N CYS A 19 23.52 25.96 2.22
CA CYS A 19 24.06 24.77 2.86
C CYS A 19 23.90 23.62 1.88
N SER A 20 25.00 23.23 1.22
CA SER A 20 25.13 21.98 0.47
C SER A 20 24.98 20.80 1.45
N ARG A 21 23.73 20.40 1.70
CA ARG A 21 23.43 19.28 2.58
C ARG A 21 23.36 18.01 1.74
N THR A 22 24.52 17.35 1.68
CA THR A 22 24.70 15.90 1.77
C THR A 22 23.39 15.08 1.79
N GLU A 23 23.27 14.20 0.80
CA GLU A 23 22.58 12.91 0.82
C GLU A 23 21.55 12.71 1.95
N GLN A 24 20.27 12.82 1.59
CA GLN A 24 19.15 12.38 2.43
C GLN A 24 18.51 11.17 1.73
N PRO A 25 18.85 9.91 2.11
CA PRO A 25 18.15 8.75 1.63
C PRO A 25 16.88 8.56 2.48
N GLU A 26 15.89 9.42 2.32
CA GLU A 26 14.64 9.34 3.11
C GLU A 26 13.39 9.15 2.25
N ALA A 27 13.55 8.64 1.03
CA ALA A 27 12.43 8.40 0.10
C ALA A 27 12.06 6.91 -0.07
N LEU A 28 12.39 6.03 0.89
CA LEU A 28 11.94 4.62 0.87
C LEU A 28 10.70 4.35 1.73
N MET A 29 10.11 5.36 2.35
CA MET A 29 8.73 5.29 2.84
C MET A 29 7.79 5.62 1.67
N LYS A 30 7.74 4.77 0.64
CA LYS A 30 6.65 4.86 -0.33
C LYS A 30 5.38 4.60 0.46
N ARG A 31 4.52 5.61 0.59
CA ARG A 31 3.20 5.55 1.25
C ARG A 31 2.62 4.15 1.06
N VAL A 32 2.71 3.32 2.10
CA VAL A 32 1.99 2.07 2.18
C VAL A 32 0.54 2.52 2.37
N ASP A 33 -0.11 2.82 1.26
CA ASP A 33 -1.56 2.82 1.22
C ASP A 33 -1.93 1.39 1.65
N THR A 34 -2.54 1.29 2.82
CA THR A 34 -3.05 0.08 3.47
C THR A 34 -4.19 -0.57 2.68
N ASP A 35 -4.11 -0.61 1.34
CA ASP A 35 -4.89 -1.55 0.55
C ASP A 35 -4.31 -2.93 0.84
N SER A 36 -5.01 -3.71 1.66
CA SER A 36 -4.61 -5.06 2.07
C SER A 36 -4.17 -5.92 0.87
N ARG A 37 -4.73 -5.65 -0.32
CA ARG A 37 -4.40 -6.32 -1.58
C ARG A 37 -3.00 -6.01 -2.11
N ARG A 38 -2.50 -4.77 -1.94
CA ARG A 38 -1.12 -4.41 -2.33
C ARG A 38 -0.11 -5.10 -1.42
N GLY A 39 -0.41 -5.17 -0.13
CA GLY A 39 0.40 -5.92 0.84
C GLY A 39 0.51 -7.40 0.48
N VAL A 40 -0.61 -8.05 0.14
CA VAL A 40 -0.58 -9.47 -0.26
C VAL A 40 0.28 -9.68 -1.51
N ARG A 41 0.21 -8.81 -2.52
CA ARG A 41 1.05 -8.94 -3.71
C ARG A 41 2.54 -8.91 -3.38
N LEU A 42 2.97 -7.93 -2.57
CA LEU A 42 4.37 -7.80 -2.16
C LEU A 42 4.85 -9.04 -1.39
N LEU A 43 4.03 -9.54 -0.46
CA LEU A 43 4.37 -10.73 0.31
C LEU A 43 4.45 -12.00 -0.55
N VAL A 44 3.61 -12.11 -1.57
CA VAL A 44 3.69 -13.20 -2.55
C VAL A 44 4.97 -13.07 -3.39
N ASP A 45 5.30 -11.86 -3.86
CA ASP A 45 6.53 -11.60 -4.63
C ASP A 45 7.80 -11.88 -3.81
N GLU A 46 7.76 -11.69 -2.49
CA GLU A 46 8.84 -12.04 -1.55
C GLU A 46 8.89 -13.53 -1.17
N GLY A 47 7.93 -14.34 -1.63
CA GLY A 47 7.89 -15.79 -1.38
C GLY A 47 7.21 -16.21 -0.07
N TYR A 48 6.42 -15.35 0.56
CA TYR A 48 5.69 -15.64 1.81
C TYR A 48 4.27 -16.18 1.60
N GLU A 49 3.94 -16.64 0.39
CA GLU A 49 2.59 -17.08 0.02
C GLU A 49 2.01 -18.20 0.91
N ASP A 50 2.85 -19.07 1.48
CA ASP A 50 2.43 -20.18 2.36
C ASP A 50 2.02 -19.75 3.77
N ARG A 51 2.20 -18.47 4.13
CA ARG A 51 1.92 -17.92 5.47
C ARG A 51 0.82 -16.87 5.48
N ILE A 52 0.16 -16.67 4.34
CA ILE A 52 -0.89 -15.66 4.17
C ILE A 52 -2.27 -16.30 4.30
N LEU A 53 -3.15 -15.64 5.04
CA LEU A 53 -4.53 -16.06 5.26
C LEU A 53 -5.46 -14.88 5.03
N MET A 54 -6.69 -15.16 4.61
CA MET A 54 -7.68 -14.12 4.30
C MET A 54 -9.01 -14.41 5.00
N ALA A 55 -9.62 -13.36 5.55
CA ALA A 55 -10.94 -13.41 6.18
C ALA A 55 -11.73 -12.13 5.91
N HIS A 56 -13.06 -12.20 6.03
CA HIS A 56 -13.96 -11.06 5.79
C HIS A 56 -14.11 -10.11 6.98
N ASP A 57 -13.76 -10.57 8.19
CA ASP A 57 -14.03 -9.87 9.45
C ASP A 57 -15.50 -9.44 9.64
N ILE A 58 -16.43 -10.37 9.37
CA ILE A 58 -17.86 -10.13 9.58
C ILE A 58 -18.20 -10.35 11.05
N HIS A 59 -18.35 -9.24 11.79
CA HIS A 59 -18.68 -9.26 13.21
C HIS A 59 -20.01 -8.53 13.54
N THR A 60 -20.72 -7.99 12.55
CA THR A 60 -21.98 -7.24 12.74
C THR A 60 -23.09 -7.65 11.77
N LYS A 61 -24.35 -7.53 12.21
CA LYS A 61 -25.53 -7.92 11.41
C LYS A 61 -25.65 -7.14 10.09
N HIS A 62 -25.31 -5.85 10.09
CA HIS A 62 -25.40 -5.01 8.89
C HIS A 62 -24.41 -5.42 7.79
N ARG A 63 -23.38 -6.23 8.09
CA ARG A 63 -22.43 -6.73 7.09
C ARG A 63 -22.94 -7.95 6.33
N LEU A 64 -24.05 -8.56 6.75
CA LEU A 64 -24.69 -9.69 6.07
C LEU A 64 -25.57 -9.21 4.90
N MET A 65 -25.65 -10.02 3.84
CA MET A 65 -26.45 -9.73 2.63
C MET A 65 -27.92 -9.41 2.94
N LYS A 66 -28.52 -10.11 3.92
CA LYS A 66 -29.92 -9.89 4.34
C LYS A 66 -30.20 -8.44 4.78
N TYR A 67 -29.17 -7.74 5.28
CA TYR A 67 -29.27 -6.37 5.78
C TYR A 67 -28.56 -5.37 4.86
N GLY A 68 -28.31 -5.73 3.59
CA GLY A 68 -27.66 -4.86 2.61
C GLY A 68 -26.14 -4.82 2.68
N GLY A 69 -25.52 -5.68 3.48
CA GLY A 69 -24.07 -5.82 3.55
C GLY A 69 -23.47 -6.72 2.48
N HIS A 70 -22.15 -6.82 2.43
CA HIS A 70 -21.41 -7.59 1.41
C HIS A 70 -21.48 -9.11 1.61
N GLY A 71 -21.75 -9.57 2.84
CA GLY A 71 -21.75 -10.98 3.21
C GLY A 71 -20.44 -11.73 2.95
N TYR A 72 -20.52 -13.05 3.09
CA TYR A 72 -19.38 -13.96 2.91
C TYR A 72 -18.95 -14.14 1.44
N SER A 73 -19.71 -13.63 0.48
CA SER A 73 -19.33 -13.73 -0.94
C SER A 73 -18.28 -12.69 -1.35
N HIS A 74 -18.05 -11.64 -0.55
CA HIS A 74 -17.21 -10.50 -0.95
C HIS A 74 -15.78 -10.86 -1.40
N ILE A 75 -15.12 -11.78 -0.70
CA ILE A 75 -13.77 -12.23 -1.07
C ILE A 75 -13.79 -12.85 -2.48
N LEU A 76 -14.70 -13.79 -2.73
CA LEU A 76 -14.77 -14.52 -3.99
C LEU A 76 -15.24 -13.63 -5.15
N THR A 77 -16.20 -12.74 -4.93
CA THR A 77 -16.80 -11.94 -6.02
C THR A 77 -16.01 -10.69 -6.37
N ASN A 78 -15.24 -10.14 -5.42
CA ASN A 78 -14.60 -8.85 -5.60
C ASN A 78 -13.09 -8.87 -5.34
N VAL A 79 -12.60 -9.63 -4.35
CA VAL A 79 -11.17 -9.65 -4.01
C VAL A 79 -10.40 -10.56 -4.97
N VAL A 80 -10.88 -11.79 -5.19
CA VAL A 80 -10.22 -12.78 -6.04
C VAL A 80 -10.01 -12.27 -7.49
N PRO A 81 -11.02 -11.75 -8.21
CA PRO A 81 -10.81 -11.25 -9.58
C PRO A 81 -9.80 -10.09 -9.62
N LYS A 82 -9.81 -9.22 -8.61
CA LYS A 82 -8.86 -8.09 -8.53
C LYS A 82 -7.43 -8.54 -8.24
N MET A 83 -7.24 -9.64 -7.53
CA MET A 83 -5.92 -10.22 -7.27
C MET A 83 -5.34 -10.85 -8.53
N LEU A 84 -6.16 -11.60 -9.27
CA LEU A 84 -5.78 -12.16 -10.58
C LEU A 84 -5.40 -11.05 -11.57
N LEU A 85 -6.20 -9.98 -11.65
CA LEU A 85 -5.88 -8.81 -12.49
C LEU A 85 -4.57 -8.11 -12.11
N ARG A 86 -4.12 -8.25 -10.86
CA ARG A 86 -2.83 -7.72 -10.39
C ARG A 86 -1.68 -8.73 -10.56
N GLY A 87 -1.92 -9.80 -11.32
CA GLY A 87 -0.93 -10.79 -11.71
C GLY A 87 -0.61 -11.83 -10.64
N ILE A 88 -1.38 -11.91 -9.54
CA ILE A 88 -1.22 -13.00 -8.57
C ILE A 88 -1.63 -14.29 -9.28
N THR A 89 -0.76 -15.30 -9.24
CA THR A 89 -1.02 -16.59 -9.89
C THR A 89 -2.16 -17.33 -9.20
N GLU A 90 -2.92 -18.13 -9.95
CA GLU A 90 -3.98 -18.98 -9.39
C GLU A 90 -3.43 -19.92 -8.31
N ASN A 91 -2.24 -20.50 -8.50
CA ASN A 91 -1.60 -21.37 -7.51
C ASN A 91 -1.36 -20.67 -6.15
N ALA A 92 -0.86 -19.42 -6.17
CA ALA A 92 -0.71 -18.62 -4.95
C ALA A 92 -2.06 -18.27 -4.31
N LEU A 93 -3.10 -18.06 -5.12
CA LEU A 93 -4.45 -17.80 -4.63
C LEU A 93 -5.04 -19.04 -3.94
N ASP A 94 -4.86 -20.22 -4.53
CA ASP A 94 -5.32 -21.50 -3.97
C ASP A 94 -4.63 -21.81 -2.64
N LYS A 95 -3.34 -21.49 -2.51
CA LYS A 95 -2.64 -21.56 -1.23
C LYS A 95 -3.32 -20.70 -0.16
N ILE A 96 -3.60 -19.44 -0.48
CA ILE A 96 -4.20 -18.50 0.47
C ILE A 96 -5.63 -18.90 0.87
N LEU A 97 -6.42 -19.41 -0.08
CA LEU A 97 -7.85 -19.73 0.14
C LEU A 97 -8.11 -21.15 0.64
N ILE A 98 -7.25 -22.11 0.32
CA ILE A 98 -7.50 -23.54 0.53
C ILE A 98 -6.39 -24.18 1.37
N GLU A 99 -5.14 -24.19 0.88
CA GLU A 99 -4.09 -24.99 1.51
C GLU A 99 -3.63 -24.42 2.86
N ASN A 100 -3.40 -23.11 2.96
CA ASN A 100 -2.94 -22.48 4.19
C ASN A 100 -4.00 -22.60 5.31
N PRO A 101 -5.29 -22.29 5.08
CA PRO A 101 -6.32 -22.51 6.11
C PRO A 101 -6.46 -23.98 6.49
N LYS A 102 -6.40 -24.90 5.53
CA LYS A 102 -6.46 -26.35 5.78
C LYS A 102 -5.32 -26.82 6.67
N GLN A 103 -4.09 -26.38 6.40
CA GLN A 103 -2.94 -26.71 7.24
C GLN A 103 -3.03 -26.06 8.62
N TRP A 104 -3.45 -24.79 8.68
CA TRP A 104 -3.48 -24.05 9.94
C TRP A 104 -4.57 -24.53 10.90
N LEU A 105 -5.76 -24.87 10.38
CA LEU A 105 -6.92 -25.26 11.19
C LEU A 105 -6.95 -26.75 11.54
N THR A 106 -6.04 -27.55 11.00
CA THR A 106 -5.93 -28.97 11.34
C THR A 106 -4.99 -29.15 12.52
N PHE A 107 -5.55 -29.45 13.70
CA PHE A 107 -4.79 -29.82 14.89
C PHE A 107 -4.61 -31.35 14.95
N LYS A 108 -3.45 -31.81 15.46
CA LYS A 108 -3.19 -33.23 15.75
C LYS A 108 -3.55 -33.55 17.19
#